data_AF-R7MC89-F1
#
_entry.id   AF-R7MC89-F1
#
_cell.length_a   1.000
_cell.length_b   1.000
_cell.length_c   1.000
_cell.angle_alpha   90.00
_cell.angle_beta   90.00
_cell.angle_gamma   90.00
#
_symmetry.space_group_name_H-M   'P 1'
#
loop_
_entity.id
_entity.type
_entity.pdbx_description
1 polymer ?
#
loop_
_entity_poly.entity_id
_entity_poly.type
_entity_poly.pdbx_seq_one_letter_code
_entity_poly.pdbx_strand_id
1 'polypeptide(L)'
;MKFIFPQNYNFKNKLFGIIDYTNLFLNIIWNFFIYFIIKFLFNNITIKIFVFIVFSLPFLLFSIFGVKQENILSIFLYIFKYYRNHRLYLYSKK
;
A
#
# COMPACT_ATOMS: atom_id res chain seq x y z
N MET A 1 22.88 -4.81 -33.72
CA MET A 1 23.25 -4.03 -32.52
C MET A 1 23.31 -4.97 -31.33
N LYS A 2 24.40 -4.99 -30.56
CA LYS A 2 24.48 -5.80 -29.32
C LYS A 2 23.66 -5.09 -28.25
N PHE A 3 22.46 -5.60 -27.95
CA PHE A 3 21.67 -5.12 -26.81
C PHE A 3 22.34 -5.63 -25.52
N ILE A 4 23.01 -4.73 -24.82
CA ILE A 4 23.52 -4.97 -23.47
C ILE A 4 22.35 -4.64 -22.54
N PHE A 5 21.62 -5.66 -22.10
CA PHE A 5 20.64 -5.47 -21.04
C PHE A 5 21.39 -5.28 -19.72
N PRO A 6 21.26 -4.12 -19.04
CA PRO A 6 21.88 -3.93 -17.73
C PRO A 6 21.33 -4.98 -16.74
N GLN A 7 22.21 -5.85 -16.24
CA GLN A 7 21.86 -6.94 -15.31
C GLN A 7 21.42 -6.45 -13.92
N ASN A 8 21.52 -5.14 -13.64
CA ASN A 8 21.24 -4.57 -12.33
C ASN A 8 19.81 -4.02 -12.15
N TYR A 9 18.89 -4.31 -13.08
CA TYR A 9 17.47 -3.99 -12.89
C TYR A 9 16.74 -5.13 -12.21
N ASN A 10 16.36 -4.92 -10.94
CA ASN A 10 15.34 -5.74 -10.30
C ASN A 10 13.98 -5.40 -10.91
N PHE A 11 13.57 -6.16 -11.93
CA PHE A 11 12.21 -6.14 -12.42
C PHE A 11 11.27 -6.66 -11.33
N LYS A 12 10.75 -5.75 -10.50
CA LYS A 12 9.59 -6.05 -9.67
C LYS A 12 8.38 -6.14 -10.59
N ASN A 13 7.76 -7.32 -10.64
CA ASN A 13 6.56 -7.50 -11.45
C ASN A 13 5.44 -6.62 -10.87
N LYS A 14 4.89 -5.75 -11.71
CA LYS A 14 3.75 -4.89 -11.40
C LYS A 14 2.57 -5.27 -12.27
N LEU A 15 1.39 -5.35 -11.69
CA LEU A 15 0.15 -5.54 -12.42
C LEU A 15 -0.15 -4.24 -13.21
N PHE A 16 -0.33 -4.39 -14.52
CA PHE A 16 -0.46 -3.28 -15.49
C PHE A 16 0.72 -2.28 -15.50
N GLY A 17 1.87 -2.65 -14.93
CA GLY A 17 3.00 -1.72 -14.77
C GLY A 17 2.80 -0.65 -13.69
N ILE A 18 1.67 -0.67 -12.98
CA ILE A 18 1.26 0.39 -12.04
C ILE A 18 1.32 -0.12 -10.59
N ILE A 19 0.73 -1.28 -10.31
CA ILE A 19 0.51 -1.75 -8.92
C ILE A 19 1.42 -2.93 -8.61
N ASP A 20 2.24 -2.83 -7.55
CA ASP A 20 3.02 -3.95 -7.03
C ASP A 20 2.10 -5.04 -6.44
N TYR A 21 2.44 -6.32 -6.63
CA TYR A 21 1.64 -7.44 -6.11
C TYR A 21 1.42 -7.39 -4.59
N THR A 22 2.40 -6.90 -3.84
CA THR A 22 2.27 -6.70 -2.39
C THR A 22 1.18 -5.68 -2.06
N ASN A 23 1.12 -4.56 -2.79
CA ASN A 23 0.10 -3.55 -2.60
C ASN A 23 -1.28 -4.08 -3.04
N LEU A 24 -1.32 -4.93 -4.07
CA LEU A 24 -2.54 -5.57 -4.52
C LEU A 24 -3.11 -6.53 -3.46
N PHE A 25 -2.26 -7.37 -2.85
CA PHE A 25 -2.67 -8.21 -1.73
C PHE A 25 -3.21 -7.40 -0.56
N LEU A 26 -2.57 -6.27 -0.21
CA LEU A 26 -3.07 -5.37 0.82
C LEU A 26 -4.45 -4.80 0.48
N ASN A 27 -4.69 -4.40 -0.77
CA ASN A 27 -6.00 -3.92 -1.22
C ASN A 27 -7.08 -4.99 -1.05
N ILE A 28 -6.78 -6.26 -1.37
CA ILE A 28 -7.72 -7.38 -1.20
C ILE A 28 -8.07 -7.56 0.27
N ILE A 29 -7.05 -7.59 1.15
CA ILE A 29 -7.24 -7.74 2.60
C ILE A 29 -8.06 -6.58 3.17
N TRP A 30 -7.75 -5.34 2.77
CA TRP A 30 -8.49 -4.14 3.19
C TRP A 30 -9.94 -4.16 2.75
N ASN A 31 -10.21 -4.50 1.49
CA ASN A 31 -11.57 -4.58 0.96
C ASN A 31 -12.39 -5.66 1.67
N PHE A 32 -11.78 -6.82 1.98
CA PHE A 32 -12.45 -7.87 2.74
C PHE A 32 -12.80 -7.42 4.17
N PHE A 33 -11.87 -6.73 4.82
CA PHE A 33 -12.09 -6.16 6.15
C PHE A 33 -13.23 -5.13 6.17
N ILE A 34 -13.22 -4.17 5.24
CA ILE A 34 -14.26 -3.15 5.11
C ILE A 34 -15.62 -3.78 4.78
N TYR A 35 -15.66 -4.79 3.91
CA TYR A 35 -16.89 -5.51 3.59
C TYR A 35 -17.52 -6.15 4.84
N PHE A 36 -16.72 -6.78 5.70
CA PHE A 36 -17.21 -7.39 6.94
C PHE A 36 -17.81 -6.34 7.90
N ILE A 37 -17.12 -5.21 8.07
CA ILE A 37 -17.59 -4.08 8.90
C ILE A 37 -18.93 -3.54 8.37
N ILE A 38 -19.02 -3.29 7.07
CA ILE A 38 -20.21 -2.71 6.44
C ILE A 38 -21.40 -3.67 6.54
N LYS A 39 -21.17 -4.97 6.37
CA LYS A 39 -22.21 -6.01 6.52
C LYS A 39 -22.80 -6.01 7.93
N PHE A 40 -21.98 -5.74 8.94
CA PHE A 40 -22.42 -5.69 10.33
C PHE A 40 -23.16 -4.38 10.68
N LEU A 41 -22.73 -3.24 10.15
CA LEU A 41 -23.25 -1.92 10.54
C LEU A 41 -24.54 -1.49 9.82
N PHE A 42 -24.69 -1.84 8.54
CA PHE A 42 -25.80 -1.34 7.71
C PHE A 42 -26.63 -2.50 7.15
N ASN A 43 -27.94 -2.30 6.99
CA ASN A 43 -28.79 -3.27 6.28
C ASN A 43 -29.07 -2.87 4.83
N ASN A 44 -29.26 -1.57 4.57
CA ASN A 44 -29.60 -1.05 3.24
C ASN A 44 -28.44 -1.20 2.23
N ILE A 45 -28.72 -1.79 1.07
CA ILE A 45 -27.73 -2.08 0.02
C ILE A 45 -27.07 -0.80 -0.52
N THR A 46 -27.83 0.30 -0.66
CA THR A 46 -27.32 1.55 -1.25
C THR A 46 -26.26 2.19 -0.34
N ILE A 47 -26.54 2.24 0.96
CA ILE A 47 -25.61 2.74 1.97
C ILE A 47 -24.37 1.85 2.04
N LYS A 48 -24.53 0.52 1.96
CA LYS A 48 -23.39 -0.41 1.93
C LYS A 48 -22.44 -0.12 0.78
N ILE A 49 -22.97 0.05 -0.42
CA ILE A 49 -22.17 0.33 -1.62
C ILE A 49 -21.47 1.68 -1.50
N PHE A 50 -22.20 2.72 -1.06
CA PHE A 50 -21.63 4.06 -0.89
C PHE A 50 -20.46 4.05 0.11
N VAL A 51 -20.68 3.50 1.31
CA VAL A 51 -19.64 3.42 2.35
C VAL A 51 -18.45 2.59 1.86
N PHE A 52 -18.70 1.49 1.15
CA PHE A 52 -17.62 0.66 0.61
C PHE A 52 -16.73 1.44 -0.37
N ILE A 53 -17.33 2.21 -1.29
CA ILE A 53 -16.57 3.03 -2.25
C ILE A 53 -15.76 4.10 -1.54
N VAL A 54 -16.37 4.82 -0.58
CA VAL A 54 -15.70 5.90 0.16
C VAL A 54 -14.45 5.41 0.91
N PHE A 55 -14.47 4.19 1.44
CA PHE A 55 -13.32 3.63 2.18
C PHE A 55 -12.31 2.85 1.32
N SER A 56 -12.75 2.22 0.22
CA SER A 56 -11.87 1.42 -0.65
C SER A 56 -11.11 2.27 -1.68
N LEU A 57 -11.76 3.30 -2.23
CA LEU A 57 -11.22 4.09 -3.34
C LEU A 57 -9.98 4.92 -2.93
N PRO A 58 -9.96 5.63 -1.79
CA PRO A 58 -8.77 6.35 -1.34
C PRO A 58 -7.59 5.40 -1.10
N PHE A 59 -7.83 4.23 -0.51
CA PHE A 59 -6.79 3.23 -0.25
C PHE A 59 -6.17 2.69 -1.55
N LEU A 60 -7.02 2.41 -2.54
CA LEU A 60 -6.58 2.02 -3.88
C LEU A 60 -5.75 3.13 -4.54
N LEU A 61 -6.16 4.40 -4.44
CA LEU A 61 -5.38 5.52 -5.00
C LEU A 61 -4.01 5.63 -4.35
N PHE A 62 -3.90 5.47 -3.02
CA PHE A 62 -2.59 5.42 -2.35
C PHE A 62 -1.71 4.31 -2.90
N SER A 63 -2.29 3.14 -3.19
CA SER A 63 -1.56 1.98 -3.73
C SER A 63 -1.04 2.18 -5.15
N ILE A 64 -1.71 3.00 -5.95
CA ILE A 64 -1.31 3.39 -7.31
C ILE A 64 -0.25 4.48 -7.27
N PHE A 65 -0.46 5.53 -6.46
CA PHE A 65 0.41 6.69 -6.48
C PHE A 65 1.74 6.48 -5.76
N GLY A 66 1.83 5.52 -4.82
CA GLY A 66 3.06 5.00 -4.20
C GLY A 66 4.13 6.04 -3.84
N VAL A 67 4.36 6.31 -2.55
CA VAL A 67 5.40 7.26 -2.14
C VAL A 67 6.78 6.79 -2.64
N LYS A 68 7.30 7.47 -3.67
CA LYS A 68 8.66 7.27 -4.23
C LYS A 68 9.00 5.80 -4.54
N GLN A 69 8.08 5.05 -5.16
CA GLN A 69 8.26 3.64 -5.57
C GLN A 69 8.46 2.63 -4.42
N GLU A 70 8.27 3.05 -3.18
CA GLU A 70 8.27 2.14 -2.05
C GLU A 70 6.89 1.52 -1.85
N ASN A 71 6.89 0.26 -1.40
CA ASN A 71 5.66 -0.44 -1.06
C ASN A 71 5.03 0.24 0.16
N ILE A 72 3.70 0.35 0.20
CA ILE A 72 2.99 0.90 1.37
C ILE A 72 3.35 0.13 2.66
N LEU A 73 3.57 -1.18 2.54
CA LEU A 73 4.05 -2.02 3.63
C LEU A 73 5.38 -1.55 4.22
N SER A 74 6.35 -1.11 3.41
CA SER A 74 7.64 -0.64 3.95
C SER A 74 7.45 0.64 4.74
N ILE A 75 6.60 1.56 4.27
CA ILE A 75 6.26 2.80 4.98
C ILE A 75 5.67 2.49 6.35
N PHE A 76 4.67 1.59 6.42
CA PHE A 76 4.10 1.17 7.71
C PHE A 76 5.12 0.50 8.62
N LEU A 77 5.99 -0.35 8.08
CA LEU A 77 7.07 -0.98 8.86
C LEU A 77 8.08 0.06 9.38
N TYR A 78 8.42 1.08 8.59
CA TYR A 78 9.31 2.16 9.01
C TYR A 78 8.67 2.99 10.12
N ILE A 79 7.41 3.39 9.96
CA ILE A 79 6.65 4.11 10.99
C ILE A 79 6.57 3.27 12.27
N PHE A 80 6.21 1.98 12.16
CA PHE A 80 6.15 1.08 13.31
C PHE A 80 7.51 0.90 13.99
N LYS A 81 8.57 0.73 13.19
CA LYS A 81 9.95 0.61 13.70
C LYS A 81 10.40 1.90 14.38
N TYR A 82 9.99 3.06 13.88
CA TYR A 82 10.25 4.36 14.51
C TYR A 82 9.54 4.47 15.87
N TYR A 83 8.25 4.15 15.94
CA TYR A 83 7.51 4.12 17.21
C TYR A 83 8.04 3.08 18.20
N ARG A 84 8.62 1.96 17.73
CA ARG A 84 9.20 0.97 18.64
C ARG A 84 10.61 1.35 19.10
N ASN A 85 11.42 1.90 18.19
CA ASN A 85 12.81 2.24 18.42
C ASN A 85 12.99 3.77 18.33
N HIS A 86 12.51 4.49 19.35
CA HIS A 86 12.68 5.94 19.49
C HIS A 86 14.13 6.42 19.68
N ARG A 87 15.16 5.57 19.46
CA ARG A 87 16.55 6.00 19.58
C ARG A 87 16.90 6.89 18.38
N LEU A 88 16.62 8.17 18.53
CA LEU A 88 17.12 9.25 17.68
C LEU A 88 18.65 9.18 17.71
N TYR A 89 19.26 8.66 16.65
CA TYR A 89 20.67 8.89 16.40
C TYR A 89 20.83 10.36 16.02
N LEU A 90 20.99 11.23 17.01
CA LEU A 90 21.47 12.58 16.79
C LEU A 90 22.87 12.44 16.17
N TYR A 91 22.95 12.69 14.87
CA TYR A 91 24.23 12.77 14.18
C TYR A 91 24.93 14.04 14.66
N SER A 92 25.64 13.94 15.78
CA SER A 92 26.56 14.97 16.23
C SER A 92 27.76 14.93 15.28
N LYS A 93 27.74 15.84 14.31
CA LYS A 93 28.86 16.08 13.41
C LYS A 93 29.93 16.82 14.23
N LYS A 94 30.82 16.07 14.86
CA LYS A 94 32.09 16.61 15.34
C LYS A 94 32.98 16.92 14.15
#